data_AF-A0A537TKQ0-F1
#
_entry.id   AF-A0A537TKQ0-F1
#
_cell.length_a   1.000
_cell.length_b   1.000
_cell.length_c   1.000
_cell.angle_alpha   90.00
_cell.angle_beta   90.00
_cell.angle_gamma   90.00
#
_symmetry.space_group_name_H-M   'P 1'
#
loop_
_entity.id
_entity.type
_entity.pdbx_description
1 polymer ?
#
loop_
_entity_poly.entity_id
_entity_poly.type
_entity_poly.pdbx_seq_one_letter_code
_entity_poly.pdbx_strand_id
1 'polypeptide(L)'
;MTAARDAIDEPAIYGPFRMVDAVDRLIACSFDDDFLNAIQPELEREKQKVMSDREAFVAWLDDLSARFAAEAKRRNFSEGVGR
;
A
#
# COMPACT_ATOMS: atom_id res chain seq x y z
N MET A 1 -0.50 20.70 12.78
CA MET A 1 -0.43 21.69 11.67
C MET A 1 0.97 21.79 11.08
N THR A 2 2.03 21.88 11.90
CA THR A 2 3.43 22.00 11.41
C THR A 2 3.83 20.88 10.45
N ALA A 3 3.64 19.61 10.81
CA ALA A 3 3.96 18.48 9.91
C ALA A 3 3.20 18.51 8.56
N ALA A 4 1.98 19.04 8.52
CA ALA A 4 1.22 19.19 7.27
C ALA A 4 1.75 20.33 6.41
N ARG A 5 2.35 21.37 7.01
CA ARG A 5 3.03 22.45 6.29
C ARG A 5 4.38 21.99 5.75
N ASP A 6 5.14 21.26 6.56
CA ASP A 6 6.46 20.75 6.20
C ASP A 6 6.37 19.75 5.03
N ALA A 7 5.26 19.02 4.94
CA ALA A 7 4.94 18.13 3.83
C ALA A 7 4.89 18.80 2.44
N ILE A 8 4.79 20.13 2.35
CA ILE A 8 4.84 20.86 1.07
C ILE A 8 6.26 20.85 0.50
N ASP A 9 7.27 20.89 1.36
CA ASP A 9 8.68 21.04 0.99
C ASP A 9 9.43 19.68 1.06
N GLU A 10 8.71 18.59 1.35
CA GLU A 10 9.25 17.23 1.41
C GLU A 10 9.59 16.65 0.03
N PRO A 11 10.60 15.77 -0.07
CA PRO A 11 10.82 14.95 -1.25
C PRO A 11 9.56 14.17 -1.67
N ALA A 12 9.21 14.25 -2.96
CA ALA A 12 8.01 13.65 -3.52
C ALA A 12 7.85 12.14 -3.22
N ILE A 13 8.96 11.41 -3.04
CA ILE A 13 8.96 9.98 -2.73
C ILE A 13 8.29 9.63 -1.38
N TYR A 14 8.15 10.61 -0.47
CA TYR A 14 7.41 10.40 0.78
C TYR A 14 5.89 10.40 0.58
N GLY A 15 5.39 10.86 -0.57
CA GLY A 15 3.99 10.74 -0.93
C GLY A 15 3.52 9.28 -0.98
N PRO A 16 4.12 8.43 -1.83
CA PRO A 16 3.84 7.00 -1.87
C PRO A 16 4.00 6.29 -0.51
N PHE A 17 5.05 6.62 0.24
CA PHE A 17 5.24 6.09 1.59
C PHE A 17 4.05 6.40 2.51
N ARG A 18 3.57 7.66 2.53
CA ARG A 18 2.43 8.06 3.36
C ARG A 18 1.14 7.35 2.95
N MET A 19 0.93 7.13 1.65
CA MET A 19 -0.23 6.38 1.16
C MET A 19 -0.21 4.94 1.67
N VAL A 20 0.94 4.26 1.56
CA VAL A 20 1.13 2.90 2.07
C VAL A 20 0.97 2.85 3.60
N ASP A 21 1.57 3.78 4.34
CA ASP A 21 1.46 3.82 5.81
C ASP A 21 0.00 4.04 6.27
N ALA A 22 -0.75 4.86 5.55
CA ALA A 22 -2.17 5.05 5.81
C ALA A 22 -2.97 3.76 5.58
N VAL A 23 -2.71 3.05 4.48
CA VAL A 23 -3.37 1.76 4.17
C VAL A 23 -3.04 0.71 5.23
N ASP A 24 -1.77 0.57 5.61
CA ASP A 24 -1.33 -0.37 6.65
C ASP A 24 -2.08 -0.15 7.99
N ARG A 25 -2.18 1.12 8.42
CA ARG A 25 -2.96 1.47 9.62
C ARG A 25 -4.45 1.20 9.49
N LEU A 26 -5.03 1.41 8.30
CA LEU A 26 -6.44 1.12 8.06
C LEU A 26 -6.72 -0.38 8.10
N ILE A 27 -5.84 -1.20 7.53
CA ILE A 27 -5.92 -2.68 7.62
C ILE A 27 -5.91 -3.12 9.08
N ALA A 28 -4.99 -2.58 9.89
CA ALA A 28 -4.90 -2.91 11.31
C ALA A 28 -6.18 -2.63 12.12
N CYS A 29 -6.98 -1.64 11.71
CA CYS A 29 -8.06 -1.11 12.54
C CYS A 29 -9.46 -1.40 12.02
N SER A 30 -9.64 -1.72 10.74
CA SER A 30 -10.95 -1.55 10.10
C SER A 30 -11.33 -2.60 9.06
N PHE A 31 -10.43 -3.52 8.71
CA PHE A 31 -10.71 -4.54 7.69
C PHE A 31 -10.49 -5.95 8.23
N ASP A 32 -11.47 -6.81 7.98
CA ASP A 32 -11.37 -8.25 8.17
C ASP A 32 -11.41 -8.90 6.79
N ASP A 33 -10.24 -9.02 6.17
CA ASP A 33 -10.08 -9.48 4.79
C ASP A 33 -8.79 -10.29 4.66
N ASP A 34 -8.91 -11.53 4.19
CA ASP A 34 -7.80 -12.48 4.11
C ASP A 34 -6.62 -11.95 3.27
N PHE A 35 -6.92 -11.29 2.15
CA PHE A 35 -5.87 -10.76 1.27
C PHE A 35 -5.15 -9.59 1.95
N LEU A 36 -5.90 -8.67 2.56
CA LEU A 36 -5.32 -7.52 3.26
C LEU A 36 -4.50 -7.95 4.48
N ASN A 37 -5.02 -8.89 5.28
CA ASN A 37 -4.33 -9.46 6.43
C ASN A 37 -3.03 -10.17 6.04
N ALA A 38 -3.01 -10.88 4.91
CA ALA A 38 -1.82 -11.55 4.41
C ALA A 38 -0.75 -10.57 3.92
N ILE A 39 -1.14 -9.43 3.35
CA ILE A 39 -0.22 -8.42 2.81
C ILE A 39 0.34 -7.48 3.89
N GLN A 40 -0.40 -7.27 4.98
CA GLN A 40 -0.04 -6.26 5.99
C GLN A 40 1.40 -6.38 6.55
N PRO A 41 1.91 -7.57 6.93
CA PRO A 41 3.27 -7.68 7.46
C PRO A 41 4.35 -7.28 6.43
N GLU A 42 4.03 -7.40 5.15
CA GLU A 42 4.89 -6.95 4.06
C GLU A 42 4.87 -5.42 3.95
N LEU A 43 3.69 -4.78 4.00
CA LEU A 43 3.57 -3.32 4.00
C LEU A 43 4.42 -2.69 5.10
N GLU A 44 4.36 -3.25 6.32
CA GLU A 44 5.07 -2.73 7.48
C GLU A 44 6.59 -2.71 7.27
N ARG A 45 7.14 -3.80 6.69
CA ARG A 45 8.58 -3.94 6.45
C ARG A 45 9.05 -3.17 5.23
N GLU A 46 8.39 -3.36 4.10
CA GLU A 46 8.84 -2.90 2.79
C GLU A 46 8.73 -1.38 2.65
N LYS A 47 7.74 -0.74 3.32
CA LYS A 47 7.64 0.73 3.34
C LYS A 47 8.88 1.42 3.90
N GLN A 48 9.66 0.74 4.76
CA GLN A 48 10.90 1.29 5.32
C GLN A 48 12.01 1.46 4.27
N LYS A 49 11.92 0.74 3.15
CA LYS A 49 12.90 0.84 2.05
C LYS A 49 12.98 2.24 1.46
N VAL A 50 11.92 3.06 1.59
CA VAL A 50 11.97 4.48 1.18
C VAL A 50 13.17 5.24 1.79
N MET A 51 13.62 4.81 2.97
CA MET A 51 14.73 5.41 3.72
C MET A 51 16.10 4.80 3.38
N SER A 52 16.15 3.51 3.03
CA SER A 52 17.42 2.76 2.88
C SER A 52 17.75 2.36 1.44
N ASP A 53 16.73 2.13 0.61
CA ASP A 53 16.84 1.64 -0.76
C ASP A 53 15.63 2.07 -1.59
N ARG A 54 15.75 3.24 -2.21
CA ARG A 54 14.65 3.85 -2.99
C ARG A 54 14.29 3.07 -4.24
N GLU A 55 15.26 2.39 -4.87
CA GLU A 55 15.02 1.61 -6.07
C GLU A 55 14.22 0.36 -5.71
N ALA A 56 14.61 -0.35 -4.65
CA ALA A 56 13.84 -1.48 -4.14
C ALA A 56 12.44 -1.07 -3.65
N PHE A 57 12.28 0.14 -3.08
CA PHE A 57 10.96 0.66 -2.72
C PHE A 57 10.06 0.87 -3.95
N VAL A 58 10.59 1.44 -5.04
CA VAL A 58 9.81 1.64 -6.28
C VAL A 58 9.45 0.30 -6.92
N ALA A 59 10.40 -0.62 -7.06
CA ALA A 59 10.13 -1.95 -7.61
C ALA A 59 9.08 -2.72 -6.79
N TRP A 60 9.11 -2.55 -5.46
CA TRP A 60 8.10 -3.13 -4.58
C TRP A 60 6.71 -2.51 -4.78
N LEU A 61 6.61 -1.18 -4.97
CA LEU A 61 5.32 -0.53 -5.27
C LEU A 61 4.69 -1.05 -6.57
N ASP A 62 5.52 -1.37 -7.57
CA ASP A 62 5.05 -1.95 -8.84
C ASP A 62 4.48 -3.37 -8.63
N ASP A 63 5.17 -4.22 -7.88
CA ASP A 63 4.68 -5.56 -7.51
C ASP A 63 3.38 -5.48 -6.69
N LEU A 64 3.37 -4.61 -5.68
CA LEU A 64 2.20 -4.40 -4.83
C LEU A 64 0.99 -3.98 -5.65
N SER A 65 1.18 -3.03 -6.57
CA SER A 65 0.11 -2.55 -7.47
C SER A 65 -0.42 -3.67 -8.36
N ALA A 66 0.45 -4.51 -8.91
CA ALA A 66 0.06 -5.65 -9.74
C ALA A 66 -0.76 -6.69 -8.94
N ARG A 67 -0.38 -6.96 -7.68
CA ARG A 67 -1.10 -7.90 -6.80
C ARG A 67 -2.49 -7.39 -6.42
N PHE A 68 -2.62 -6.10 -6.07
CA PHE A 68 -3.93 -5.49 -5.81
C PHE A 68 -4.81 -5.47 -7.06
N ALA A 69 -4.25 -5.20 -8.24
CA ALA A 69 -4.99 -5.27 -9.50
C ALA A 69 -5.47 -6.70 -9.81
N ALA A 70 -4.63 -7.71 -9.58
CA ALA A 70 -4.98 -9.11 -9.75
C ALA A 70 -6.09 -9.54 -8.77
N GLU A 71 -6.01 -9.11 -7.51
CA GLU A 71 -7.02 -9.39 -6.50
C GLU A 71 -8.36 -8.70 -6.82
N ALA A 72 -8.33 -7.42 -7.22
CA ALA A 72 -9.52 -6.70 -7.66
C ALA A 72 -10.19 -7.40 -8.85
N LYS A 73 -9.38 -7.87 -9.81
CA LYS A 73 -9.87 -8.70 -10.92
C LYS A 73 -10.51 -9.99 -10.39
N ARG A 74 -9.83 -10.75 -9.54
CA ARG A 74 -10.36 -12.01 -8.99
C ARG A 74 -11.73 -11.82 -8.35
N ARG A 75 -11.90 -10.80 -7.50
CA ARG A 75 -13.17 -10.48 -6.82
C ARG A 75 -14.27 -10.11 -7.81
N ASN A 76 -13.98 -9.22 -8.76
CA ASN A 76 -14.97 -8.75 -9.73
C ASN A 76 -15.38 -9.85 -10.74
N PHE A 77 -14.47 -10.78 -11.07
CA PHE A 77 -14.78 -11.91 -11.94
C PHE A 77 -15.52 -13.03 -11.19
N SER A 78 -15.32 -13.20 -9.88
CA SER A 78 -16.11 -14.15 -9.08
C SER A 78 -17.57 -13.71 -8.87
N GLU A 79 -17.86 -12.42 -8.89
CA GLU A 79 -19.24 -11.89 -8.78
C GLU A 79 -20.01 -11.91 -10.12
N GLY A 80 -19.33 -12.12 -11.25
CA GLY A 80 -19.92 -12.10 -12.60
C GLY A 80 -20.52 -13.42 -13.11
N VAL A 81 -20.39 -14.53 -12.38
CA VAL A 81 -20.91 -15.85 -12.80
C VAL A 81 -22.30 -16.14 -12.20
N GLY A 82 -22.85 -15.21 -11.40
CA GLY A 82 -24.14 -15.34 -10.70
C GLY A 82 -25.23 -14.36 -11.11
N ARG A 83 -25.19 -13.77 -12.32
CA ARG A 83 -26.30 -12.99 -12.89
C ARG A 83 -26.70 -13.50 -14.26
#